data_AF-A0ABD5AK86-F1
#
_entry.id   AF-A0ABD5AK86-F1
#
_cell.length_a   1.000
_cell.length_b   1.000
_cell.length_c   1.000
_cell.angle_alpha   90.00
_cell.angle_beta   90.00
_cell.angle_gamma   90.00
#
_symmetry.space_group_name_H-M   'P 1'
#
loop_
_entity.id
_entity.type
_entity.pdbx_description
1 polymer ?
#
loop_
_entity_poly.entity_id
_entity_poly.type
_entity_poly.pdbx_seq_one_letter_code
_entity_poly.pdbx_strand_id
1 'polypeptide(L)'
;MKKIILLGGVLVLSPCINASTEIEDKQKILNMVKQYSGFVSCMSSFEKDPENGRPTTIKDVTTVKYDKENNEYVFYVLWGGDMGCLGGSGTISSFVTEVARYGGDWKPYTIQSNYAFGDDIDINYKYIESIKKINANKFEVISWNHADSKYGGVDGGNNFPANKFKYTVEQENFEPWKITHQALLEQRK
;
A
#
# COMPACT_ATOMS: atom_id res chain seq x y z
N MET A 1 20.10 15.76 65.74
CA MET A 1 19.78 14.67 64.79
C MET A 1 18.44 14.97 64.12
N LYS A 2 18.42 15.25 62.81
CA LYS A 2 17.24 15.08 61.95
C LYS A 2 17.74 15.04 60.50
N LYS A 3 17.73 13.83 59.93
CA LYS A 3 18.22 13.52 58.58
C LYS A 3 17.20 14.03 57.56
N ILE A 4 17.70 14.80 56.60
CA ILE A 4 17.01 15.17 55.36
C ILE A 4 17.06 13.93 54.47
N ILE A 5 15.91 13.41 54.04
CA ILE A 5 15.82 12.41 52.97
C ILE A 5 14.98 13.06 51.88
N LEU A 6 15.65 13.67 50.88
CA LEU A 6 15.01 13.98 49.61
C LEU A 6 14.94 12.68 48.81
N LEU A 7 13.73 12.16 48.59
CA LEU A 7 13.49 11.14 47.58
C LEU A 7 13.66 11.80 46.21
N GLY A 8 14.75 11.47 45.52
CA GLY A 8 14.94 11.79 44.11
C GLY A 8 14.00 10.96 43.25
N GLY A 9 13.03 11.60 42.62
CA GLY A 9 12.20 11.00 41.59
C GLY A 9 13.01 10.82 40.32
N VAL A 10 13.30 9.57 39.95
CA VAL A 10 13.82 9.23 38.63
C VAL A 10 12.65 9.29 37.66
N LEU A 11 12.54 10.41 36.94
CA LEU A 11 11.69 10.54 35.75
C LEU A 11 12.28 9.65 34.66
N VAL A 12 11.69 8.47 34.47
CA VAL A 12 11.94 7.61 33.32
C VAL A 12 11.31 8.29 32.09
N LEU A 13 12.08 9.11 31.40
CA LEU A 13 11.72 9.63 30.09
C LEU A 13 11.76 8.47 29.09
N SER A 14 10.59 7.96 28.73
CA SER A 14 10.45 7.01 27.61
C SER A 14 10.77 7.72 26.29
N PRO A 15 11.56 7.13 25.37
CA PRO A 15 11.88 7.73 24.09
C PRO A 15 10.71 7.55 23.10
N CYS A 16 9.67 8.37 23.22
CA CYS A 16 8.61 8.51 22.22
C CYS A 16 8.88 9.73 21.33
N ILE A 17 9.91 9.71 20.48
CA ILE A 17 10.22 10.85 19.58
C ILE A 17 10.14 10.47 18.08
N ASN A 18 10.10 9.18 17.72
CA ASN A 18 10.23 8.79 16.31
C ASN A 18 8.93 8.58 15.51
N ALA A 19 7.77 8.45 16.16
CA ALA A 19 6.51 8.17 15.46
C ALA A 19 5.84 9.40 14.82
N SER A 20 6.12 10.61 15.32
CA SER A 20 5.43 11.83 14.87
C SER A 20 5.74 12.17 13.40
N THR A 21 7.02 12.05 13.01
CA THR A 21 7.46 12.51 11.68
C THR A 21 7.01 11.57 10.56
N GLU A 22 7.04 10.25 10.79
CA GLU A 22 6.60 9.27 9.77
C GLU A 22 5.10 9.38 9.50
N ILE A 23 4.28 9.65 10.53
CA ILE A 23 2.83 9.84 10.36
C ILE A 23 2.53 11.11 9.55
N GLU A 24 3.25 12.20 9.81
CA GLU A 24 3.15 13.43 9.03
C GLU A 24 3.56 13.20 7.57
N ASP A 25 4.65 12.47 7.33
CA ASP A 25 5.07 12.06 5.99
C ASP A 25 3.98 11.20 5.31
N LYS A 26 3.41 10.20 5.99
CA LYS A 26 2.30 9.40 5.44
C LYS A 26 1.10 10.25 5.06
N GLN A 27 0.74 11.23 5.87
CA GLN A 27 -0.36 12.13 5.56
C GLN A 27 -0.05 12.99 4.33
N LYS A 28 1.20 13.45 4.18
CA LYS A 28 1.67 14.16 2.99
C LYS A 28 1.61 13.26 1.75
N ILE A 29 2.08 12.02 1.85
CA ILE A 29 2.04 11.03 0.76
C ILE A 29 0.60 10.73 0.35
N LEU A 30 -0.30 10.50 1.32
CA LEU A 30 -1.72 10.27 1.05
C LEU A 30 -2.32 11.43 0.25
N ASN A 31 -2.05 12.67 0.68
CA ASN A 31 -2.55 13.86 0.00
C ASN A 31 -1.96 14.02 -1.41
N MET A 32 -0.69 13.68 -1.60
CA MET A 32 -0.03 13.72 -2.90
C MET A 32 -0.63 12.69 -3.87
N VAL A 33 -0.85 11.45 -3.42
CA VAL A 33 -1.52 10.43 -4.26
C VAL A 33 -2.97 10.80 -4.54
N LYS A 34 -3.68 11.40 -3.56
CA LYS A 34 -5.03 11.93 -3.77
C LYS A 34 -5.07 13.04 -4.85
N GLN A 35 -4.11 13.96 -4.84
CA GLN A 35 -4.02 14.99 -5.88
C GLN A 35 -3.70 14.37 -7.23
N TYR A 36 -2.72 13.47 -7.27
CA TYR A 36 -2.35 12.73 -8.47
C TYR A 36 -3.52 11.96 -9.08
N SER A 37 -4.29 11.22 -8.28
CA SER A 37 -5.45 10.46 -8.76
C SER A 37 -6.46 11.38 -9.45
N GLY A 38 -6.66 12.60 -8.94
CA GLY A 38 -7.52 13.60 -9.57
C GLY A 38 -7.03 14.13 -10.93
N PHE A 39 -5.78 13.89 -11.31
CA PHE A 39 -5.25 14.23 -12.64
C PHE A 39 -5.29 13.06 -13.63
N VAL A 40 -5.28 11.82 -13.12
CA VAL A 40 -5.05 10.64 -13.98
C VAL A 40 -6.22 9.66 -14.00
N SER A 41 -7.20 9.80 -13.11
CA SER A 41 -8.30 8.85 -12.97
C SER A 41 -9.63 9.53 -12.65
N CYS A 42 -10.71 8.82 -12.97
CA CYS A 42 -12.06 9.11 -12.51
C CYS A 42 -12.48 8.09 -11.45
N MET A 43 -13.53 8.41 -10.68
CA MET A 43 -14.09 7.50 -9.65
C MET A 43 -13.01 6.98 -8.71
N SER A 44 -12.07 7.85 -8.34
CA SER A 44 -10.96 7.42 -7.49
C SER A 44 -11.47 7.13 -6.09
N SER A 45 -10.88 6.17 -5.40
CA SER A 45 -11.23 5.80 -4.01
C SER A 45 -10.98 6.92 -2.99
N PHE A 46 -10.47 8.08 -3.41
CA PHE A 46 -10.38 9.30 -2.61
C PHE A 46 -11.61 10.19 -2.68
N GLU A 47 -12.47 9.97 -3.68
CA GLU A 47 -13.71 10.70 -3.90
C GLU A 47 -14.83 10.14 -3.02
N LYS A 48 -15.74 11.03 -2.63
CA LYS A 48 -16.96 10.66 -1.90
C LYS A 48 -18.02 10.21 -2.90
N ASP A 49 -17.80 9.05 -3.50
CA ASP A 49 -18.75 8.39 -4.39
C ASP A 49 -19.45 7.24 -3.64
N PRO A 50 -20.80 7.15 -3.64
CA PRO A 50 -21.52 6.01 -3.10
C PRO A 50 -21.11 4.65 -3.70
N GLU A 51 -20.60 4.63 -4.93
CA GLU A 51 -20.12 3.42 -5.62
C GLU A 51 -18.70 3.02 -5.17
N ASN A 52 -17.96 3.91 -4.51
CA ASN A 52 -16.66 3.60 -3.92
C ASN A 52 -16.84 2.75 -2.65
N GLY A 53 -16.84 1.44 -2.81
CA GLY A 53 -17.03 0.48 -1.71
C GLY A 53 -15.94 0.52 -0.62
N ARG A 54 -14.79 1.15 -0.87
CA ARG A 54 -13.69 1.26 0.10
C ARG A 54 -12.87 2.55 -0.11
N PRO A 55 -13.11 3.61 0.68
CA PRO A 55 -12.31 4.82 0.60
C PRO A 55 -10.84 4.57 0.95
N THR A 56 -9.92 5.19 0.20
CA THR A 56 -8.48 5.17 0.54
C THR A 56 -8.20 6.14 1.69
N THR A 57 -7.49 5.66 2.69
CA THR A 57 -7.17 6.39 3.92
C THR A 57 -5.68 6.27 4.25
N ILE A 58 -5.25 6.90 5.34
CA ILE A 58 -3.86 6.78 5.82
C ILE A 58 -3.46 5.33 6.14
N LYS A 59 -4.41 4.43 6.41
CA LYS A 59 -4.15 3.01 6.65
C LYS A 59 -3.66 2.28 5.40
N ASP A 60 -3.92 2.85 4.22
CA ASP A 60 -3.48 2.32 2.93
C ASP A 60 -2.08 2.82 2.54
N VAL A 61 -1.48 3.68 3.36
CA VAL A 61 -0.10 4.15 3.19
C VAL A 61 0.86 3.26 3.98
N THR A 62 1.62 2.44 3.26
CA THR A 62 2.58 1.51 3.81
C THR A 62 4.00 2.05 3.67
N THR A 63 4.72 2.18 4.79
CA THR A 63 6.14 2.58 4.79
C THR A 63 7.02 1.40 4.39
N VAL A 64 7.66 1.49 3.22
CA VAL A 64 8.58 0.48 2.69
C VAL A 64 9.98 0.72 3.23
N LYS A 65 10.46 1.96 3.18
CA LYS A 65 11.75 2.38 3.73
C LYS A 65 11.60 3.72 4.43
N TYR A 66 12.22 3.85 5.61
CA TYR A 66 12.27 5.11 6.35
C TYR A 66 13.66 5.29 6.95
N ASP A 67 14.58 5.78 6.13
CA ASP A 67 16.00 5.92 6.44
C ASP A 67 16.35 7.40 6.58
N LYS A 68 16.43 7.86 7.82
CA LYS A 68 16.77 9.25 8.15
C LYS A 68 18.24 9.58 7.88
N GLU A 69 19.13 8.58 7.96
CA GLU A 69 20.58 8.79 7.82
C GLU A 69 20.94 9.10 6.37
N ASN A 70 20.36 8.34 5.44
CA ASN A 70 20.55 8.55 4.00
C ASN A 70 19.49 9.47 3.38
N ASN A 71 18.52 9.91 4.19
CA ASN A 71 17.36 10.68 3.78
C ASN A 71 16.60 10.01 2.62
N GLU A 72 16.34 8.72 2.79
CA GLU A 72 15.65 7.87 1.83
C GLU A 72 14.33 7.36 2.42
N TYR A 73 13.23 7.76 1.78
CA TYR A 73 11.89 7.39 2.23
C TYR A 73 11.10 6.83 1.06
N VAL A 74 10.50 5.67 1.25
CA VAL A 74 9.72 4.98 0.23
C VAL A 74 8.41 4.53 0.86
N PHE A 75 7.30 4.90 0.23
CA PHE A 75 5.94 4.58 0.67
C PHE A 75 5.15 3.98 -0.49
N TYR A 76 4.34 2.97 -0.20
CA TYR A 76 3.36 2.42 -1.11
C TYR A 76 1.97 2.84 -0.68
N VAL A 77 1.14 3.26 -1.64
CA VAL A 77 -0.25 3.64 -1.39
C VAL A 77 -1.17 2.75 -2.22
N LEU A 78 -2.02 1.98 -1.54
CA LEU A 78 -3.07 1.21 -2.19
C LEU A 78 -4.31 2.10 -2.41
N TRP A 79 -4.71 2.27 -3.66
CA TRP A 79 -5.91 3.00 -4.03
C TRP A 79 -6.56 2.39 -5.26
N GLY A 80 -7.74 2.87 -5.66
CA GLY A 80 -8.42 2.39 -6.87
C GLY A 80 -9.10 3.49 -7.62
N GLY A 81 -9.42 3.25 -8.89
CA GLY A 81 -10.09 4.19 -9.77
C GLY A 81 -10.11 3.72 -11.22
N ASP A 82 -10.79 4.50 -12.06
CA ASP A 82 -10.80 4.34 -13.52
C ASP A 82 -9.70 5.21 -14.13
N MET A 83 -8.52 4.62 -14.30
CA MET A 83 -7.36 5.29 -14.89
C MET A 83 -7.65 5.69 -16.34
N GLY A 84 -7.42 6.97 -16.67
CA GLY A 84 -7.73 7.51 -17.98
C GLY A 84 -9.23 7.76 -18.23
N CYS A 85 -10.09 7.55 -17.23
CA CYS A 85 -11.53 7.80 -17.31
C CYS A 85 -12.19 7.09 -18.50
N LEU A 86 -11.88 5.80 -18.69
CA LEU A 86 -12.35 5.04 -19.85
C LEU A 86 -13.87 4.83 -19.82
N GLY A 87 -14.44 4.74 -18.61
CA GLY A 87 -15.86 4.57 -18.37
C GLY A 87 -16.36 3.15 -18.64
N GLY A 88 -17.38 2.75 -17.88
CA GLY A 88 -18.08 1.48 -18.07
C GLY A 88 -17.73 0.41 -17.06
N SER A 89 -18.46 -0.71 -17.13
CA SER A 89 -18.35 -1.78 -16.15
C SER A 89 -17.02 -2.54 -16.34
N GLY A 90 -16.04 -2.24 -15.50
CA GLY A 90 -14.78 -2.99 -15.43
C GLY A 90 -13.51 -2.27 -15.77
N THR A 91 -13.60 -0.96 -15.96
CA THR A 91 -12.44 -0.08 -16.14
C THR A 91 -11.77 0.26 -14.81
N ILE A 92 -12.51 0.18 -13.70
CA ILE A 92 -11.97 0.40 -12.35
C ILE A 92 -10.99 -0.71 -11.99
N SER A 93 -9.81 -0.29 -11.54
CA SER A 93 -8.73 -1.17 -11.06
C SER A 93 -8.18 -0.66 -9.73
N SER A 94 -7.40 -1.50 -9.04
CA SER A 94 -6.57 -1.06 -7.91
C SER A 94 -5.14 -0.78 -8.38
N PHE A 95 -4.44 0.07 -7.64
CA PHE A 95 -3.09 0.51 -7.91
C PHE A 95 -2.29 0.49 -6.62
N VAL A 96 -1.02 0.13 -6.71
CA VAL A 96 -0.06 0.27 -5.61
C VAL A 96 0.96 1.30 -6.05
N THR A 97 0.67 2.56 -5.74
CA THR A 97 1.51 3.67 -6.16
C THR A 97 2.71 3.83 -5.23
N GLU A 98 3.90 3.79 -5.82
CA GLU A 98 5.14 4.10 -5.12
C GLU A 98 5.38 5.61 -5.11
N VAL A 99 5.57 6.15 -3.91
CA VAL A 99 6.05 7.51 -3.69
C VAL A 99 7.35 7.45 -2.91
N ALA A 100 8.39 8.03 -3.50
CA ALA A 100 9.74 7.95 -2.96
C ALA A 100 10.45 9.30 -2.94
N ARG A 101 11.40 9.40 -2.02
CA ARG A 101 12.44 10.42 -1.96
C ARG A 101 13.77 9.69 -1.87
N TYR A 102 14.58 9.77 -2.93
CA TYR A 102 15.89 9.15 -2.99
C TYR A 102 17.01 10.19 -3.03
N GLY A 103 17.89 10.24 -2.03
CA GLY A 103 19.17 10.96 -2.12
C GLY A 103 19.16 12.44 -1.72
N GLY A 104 18.66 12.75 -0.52
CA GLY A 104 19.03 13.98 0.21
C GLY A 104 17.98 15.09 0.34
N ASP A 105 18.30 16.08 1.19
CA ASP A 105 17.38 17.09 1.75
C ASP A 105 16.74 18.05 0.74
N TRP A 106 17.31 18.16 -0.46
CA TRP A 106 16.79 19.04 -1.51
C TRP A 106 15.75 18.36 -2.40
N LYS A 107 15.69 17.03 -2.42
CA LYS A 107 14.78 16.31 -3.32
C LYS A 107 13.37 16.25 -2.77
N PRO A 108 12.33 16.51 -3.59
CA PRO A 108 10.95 16.32 -3.17
C PRO A 108 10.59 14.83 -3.17
N TYR A 109 9.46 14.53 -2.53
CA TYR A 109 8.76 13.27 -2.79
C TYR A 109 8.26 13.26 -4.24
N THR A 110 8.41 12.13 -4.91
CA THR A 110 8.02 11.95 -6.31
C THR A 110 7.32 10.61 -6.50
N ILE A 111 6.29 10.59 -7.34
CA ILE A 111 5.60 9.36 -7.74
C ILE A 111 6.52 8.62 -8.71
N GLN A 112 6.84 7.37 -8.42
CA GLN A 112 7.72 6.55 -9.26
C GLN A 112 6.93 5.67 -10.22
N SER A 113 5.88 5.00 -9.72
CA SER A 113 5.10 4.02 -10.48
C SER A 113 3.73 3.81 -9.83
N ASN A 114 2.75 3.32 -10.61
CA ASN A 114 1.46 2.83 -10.13
C ASN A 114 1.44 1.31 -9.85
N TYR A 115 2.53 0.63 -10.19
CA TYR A 115 2.73 -0.82 -10.07
C TYR A 115 4.01 -1.07 -9.27
N ALA A 116 3.98 -0.78 -7.97
CA ALA A 116 5.16 -0.87 -7.11
C ALA A 116 5.75 -2.30 -7.00
N PHE A 117 4.95 -3.34 -7.26
CA PHE A 117 5.41 -4.73 -7.34
C PHE A 117 5.78 -5.18 -8.76
N GLY A 118 5.80 -4.28 -9.74
CA GLY A 118 5.86 -4.60 -11.17
C GLY A 118 4.48 -4.78 -11.77
N ASP A 119 4.33 -4.44 -13.06
CA ASP A 119 3.11 -4.66 -13.85
C ASP A 119 3.04 -6.07 -14.46
N ASP A 120 4.15 -6.80 -14.43
CA ASP A 120 4.33 -8.17 -14.93
C ASP A 120 4.26 -9.25 -13.83
N ILE A 121 4.03 -8.85 -12.58
CA ILE A 121 3.77 -9.82 -11.51
C ILE A 121 2.40 -10.45 -11.69
N ASP A 122 2.29 -11.77 -11.51
CA ASP A 122 1.05 -12.55 -11.70
C ASP A 122 0.02 -12.32 -10.55
N ILE A 123 -0.22 -11.06 -10.22
CA ILE A 123 -1.25 -10.58 -9.30
C ILE A 123 -2.20 -9.73 -10.13
N ASN A 124 -3.48 -10.07 -10.08
CA ASN A 124 -4.49 -9.26 -10.74
C ASN A 124 -4.66 -7.93 -9.98
N TYR A 125 -4.05 -6.86 -10.50
CA TYR A 125 -4.12 -5.52 -9.92
C TYR A 125 -5.53 -4.95 -9.86
N LYS A 126 -6.44 -5.43 -10.72
CA LYS A 126 -7.83 -4.96 -10.74
C LYS A 126 -8.51 -5.14 -9.38
N TYR A 127 -8.13 -6.18 -8.63
CA TYR A 127 -8.86 -6.61 -7.43
C TYR A 127 -7.99 -6.74 -6.17
N ILE A 128 -6.91 -5.96 -6.05
CA ILE A 128 -6.11 -5.94 -4.82
C ILE A 128 -6.96 -5.36 -3.68
N GLU A 129 -7.17 -6.17 -2.65
CA GLU A 129 -7.97 -5.81 -1.48
C GLU A 129 -7.10 -5.18 -0.39
N SER A 130 -5.88 -5.72 -0.19
CA SER A 130 -4.94 -5.19 0.80
C SER A 130 -3.50 -5.55 0.49
N ILE A 131 -2.60 -4.70 0.99
CA ILE A 131 -1.16 -4.96 1.06
C ILE A 131 -0.73 -4.84 2.52
N LYS A 132 0.18 -5.70 2.95
CA LYS A 132 0.75 -5.67 4.30
C LYS A 132 2.23 -5.96 4.23
N LYS A 133 3.03 -5.01 4.70
CA LYS A 133 4.47 -5.21 4.87
C LYS A 133 4.74 -6.24 5.95
N ILE A 134 5.53 -7.25 5.63
CA ILE A 134 6.06 -8.21 6.61
C ILE A 134 7.45 -7.74 7.06
N ASN A 135 8.32 -7.41 6.10
CA ASN A 135 9.62 -6.77 6.35
C ASN A 135 10.03 -5.92 5.12
N ALA A 136 11.27 -5.43 5.07
CA ALA A 136 11.74 -4.55 3.99
C ALA A 136 11.60 -5.18 2.59
N ASN A 137 11.74 -6.50 2.50
CA ASN A 137 11.85 -7.26 1.24
C ASN A 137 10.71 -8.26 1.08
N LYS A 138 9.63 -8.12 1.85
CA LYS A 138 8.54 -9.10 1.91
C LYS A 138 7.20 -8.46 2.23
N PHE A 139 6.21 -8.76 1.40
CA PHE A 139 4.84 -8.32 1.53
C PHE A 139 3.86 -9.50 1.49
N GLU A 140 2.75 -9.34 2.19
CA GLU A 140 1.53 -10.10 1.97
C GLU A 140 0.60 -9.24 1.11
N VAL A 141 0.08 -9.81 0.03
CA VAL A 141 -0.89 -9.16 -0.86
C VAL A 141 -2.12 -10.04 -0.93
N ILE A 142 -3.29 -9.46 -0.66
CA ILE A 142 -4.57 -10.14 -0.85
C ILE A 142 -5.20 -9.56 -2.10
N SER A 143 -5.47 -10.41 -3.09
CA SER A 143 -6.14 -10.02 -4.33
C SER A 143 -7.06 -11.12 -4.81
N TRP A 144 -8.10 -10.73 -5.55
CA TRP A 144 -8.96 -11.66 -6.25
C TRP A 144 -8.49 -11.90 -7.68
N ASN A 145 -8.79 -13.07 -8.21
CA ASN A 145 -8.60 -13.40 -9.61
C ASN A 145 -9.82 -14.13 -10.17
N HIS A 146 -9.88 -14.23 -11.50
CA HIS A 146 -10.95 -14.94 -12.19
C HIS A 146 -10.88 -16.46 -11.96
N ALA A 147 -11.93 -17.16 -12.39
CA ALA A 147 -11.92 -18.61 -12.42
C ALA A 147 -10.82 -19.09 -13.37
N ASP A 148 -10.14 -20.17 -12.99
CA ASP A 148 -9.09 -20.77 -13.81
C ASP A 148 -9.19 -22.30 -13.78
N SER A 149 -8.41 -22.97 -14.63
CA SER A 149 -8.44 -24.43 -14.74
C SER A 149 -7.86 -25.16 -13.52
N LYS A 150 -7.04 -24.49 -12.71
CA LYS A 150 -6.34 -25.08 -11.57
C LYS A 150 -7.21 -25.09 -10.32
N TYR A 151 -7.89 -23.98 -10.06
CA TYR A 151 -8.71 -23.81 -8.88
C TYR A 151 -10.21 -23.97 -9.20
N GLY A 152 -10.65 -23.64 -10.41
CA GLY A 152 -12.06 -23.61 -10.80
C GLY A 152 -12.77 -22.32 -10.34
N GLY A 153 -14.07 -22.43 -10.10
CA GLY A 153 -14.94 -21.32 -9.68
C GLY A 153 -15.88 -20.84 -10.79
N VAL A 154 -16.78 -19.92 -10.43
CA VAL A 154 -17.71 -19.29 -11.37
C VAL A 154 -17.54 -17.77 -11.30
N ASP A 155 -17.06 -17.19 -12.39
CA ASP A 155 -17.06 -15.73 -12.55
C ASP A 155 -18.48 -15.22 -12.78
N GLY A 156 -18.83 -14.10 -12.15
CA GLY A 156 -20.06 -13.37 -12.48
C GLY A 156 -19.94 -12.50 -13.73
N GLY A 157 -18.91 -12.71 -14.56
CA GLY A 157 -18.47 -11.84 -15.66
C GLY A 157 -17.16 -11.10 -15.34
N ASN A 158 -16.70 -10.24 -16.26
CA ASN A 158 -15.41 -9.54 -16.19
C ASN A 158 -15.19 -8.64 -14.95
N ASN A 159 -16.21 -8.47 -14.09
CA ASN A 159 -16.16 -7.60 -12.91
C ASN A 159 -16.30 -8.35 -11.59
N PHE A 160 -16.55 -9.65 -11.65
CA PHE A 160 -16.90 -10.45 -10.49
C PHE A 160 -15.93 -11.63 -10.42
N PRO A 161 -14.76 -11.43 -9.79
CA PRO A 161 -13.74 -12.47 -9.71
C PRO A 161 -14.22 -13.63 -8.85
N ALA A 162 -13.69 -14.83 -9.12
CA ALA A 162 -14.09 -16.06 -8.47
C ALA A 162 -13.21 -16.47 -7.29
N ASN A 163 -11.89 -16.24 -7.36
CA ASN A 163 -10.93 -16.81 -6.43
C ASN A 163 -10.17 -15.72 -5.67
N LYS A 164 -10.23 -15.73 -4.34
CA LYS A 164 -9.43 -14.85 -3.47
C LYS A 164 -8.16 -15.55 -3.08
N PHE A 165 -7.03 -14.89 -3.28
CA PHE A 165 -5.71 -15.42 -2.95
C PHE A 165 -4.98 -14.54 -1.96
N LYS A 166 -4.10 -15.20 -1.21
CA LYS A 166 -3.02 -14.57 -0.45
C LYS A 166 -1.70 -14.87 -1.15
N TYR A 167 -1.02 -13.82 -1.56
CA TYR A 167 0.31 -13.88 -2.15
C TYR A 167 1.35 -13.45 -1.13
N THR A 168 2.47 -14.15 -1.10
CA THR A 168 3.71 -13.67 -0.51
C THR A 168 4.58 -13.16 -1.64
N VAL A 169 4.92 -11.88 -1.57
CA VAL A 169 5.71 -11.16 -2.57
C VAL A 169 7.05 -10.80 -1.94
N GLU A 170 8.15 -11.25 -2.54
CA GLU A 170 9.50 -11.07 -2.02
C GLU A 170 10.42 -10.47 -3.08
N GLN A 171 11.43 -9.74 -2.62
CA GLN A 171 12.46 -9.12 -3.44
C GLN A 171 13.83 -9.49 -2.87
N GLU A 172 14.73 -9.99 -3.72
CA GLU A 172 16.12 -10.25 -3.37
C GLU A 172 17.03 -9.32 -4.17
N ASN A 173 18.00 -8.66 -3.51
CA ASN A 173 19.09 -7.94 -4.17
C ASN A 173 18.68 -6.99 -5.31
N PHE A 174 17.66 -6.15 -5.10
CA PHE A 174 17.16 -5.18 -6.09
C PHE A 174 16.53 -5.79 -7.37
N GLU A 175 16.35 -7.11 -7.42
CA GLU A 175 15.59 -7.77 -8.48
C GLU A 175 14.12 -7.33 -8.46
N PRO A 176 13.36 -7.50 -9.56
CA PRO A 176 11.91 -7.30 -9.52
C PRO A 176 11.24 -8.14 -8.41
N TRP A 177 10.16 -7.61 -7.84
CA TRP A 177 9.33 -8.34 -6.89
C TRP A 177 8.79 -9.64 -7.52
N LYS A 178 8.79 -10.73 -6.76
CA LYS A 178 8.33 -12.04 -7.23
C LYS A 178 7.36 -12.66 -6.23
N ILE A 179 6.38 -13.38 -6.74
CA ILE A 179 5.51 -14.22 -5.92
C ILE A 179 6.28 -15.47 -5.51
N THR A 180 6.52 -15.66 -4.22
CA THR A 180 7.20 -16.87 -3.70
C THR A 180 6.22 -17.84 -3.05
N HIS A 181 5.02 -17.37 -2.71
CA HIS A 181 3.95 -18.25 -2.22
C HIS A 181 2.57 -17.71 -2.63
N GLN A 182 1.66 -18.63 -2.93
CA GLN A 182 0.26 -18.32 -3.22
C GLN A 182 -0.63 -19.34 -2.52
N ALA A 183 -1.63 -18.86 -1.79
CA ALA A 183 -2.63 -19.68 -1.14
C ALA A 183 -4.04 -19.21 -1.49
N LEU A 184 -4.91 -20.14 -1.91
CA LEU A 184 -6.34 -19.87 -2.09
C LEU A 184 -6.96 -19.64 -0.70
N LEU A 185 -7.63 -18.50 -0.53
CA LEU A 185 -8.35 -18.16 0.69
C LEU A 185 -9.85 -18.44 0.56
N GLU A 186 -10.42 -18.09 -0.59
CA GLU A 186 -11.85 -18.17 -0.84
C GLU A 186 -12.09 -18.49 -2.33
N GLN A 187 -13.14 -19.24 -2.61
CA GLN A 187 -13.59 -19.53 -3.97
C GLN A 187 -15.11 -19.38 -4.04
N ARG A 188 -15.58 -18.62 -5.03
CA ARG A 188 -16.98 -18.52 -5.41
C ARG A 188 -17.32 -19.63 -6.39
N LYS A 189 -18.38 -20.36 -6.09
CA LYS A 189 -18.87 -21.51 -6.85
C LYS A 189 -20.30 -21.25 -7.33
#